data_AF-A0A2K9AM21-F1
#
_entry.id   AF-A0A2K9AM21-F1
#
_cell.length_a   1.000
_cell.length_b   1.000
_cell.length_c   1.000
_cell.angle_alpha   90.00
_cell.angle_beta   90.00
_cell.angle_gamma   90.00
#
_symmetry.space_group_name_H-M   'P 1'
#
loop_
_entity.id
_entity.type
_entity.pdbx_description
1 polymer ?
#
loop_
_entity_poly.entity_id
_entity_poly.type
_entity_poly.pdbx_seq_one_letter_code
_entity_poly.pdbx_strand_id
1 'polypeptide(L)' 'MDTLAIILIIYGALILVGLLFQFPFFYNNAKSKAMIKLMGKKGYNIMLLVLAVVALTAGIILIT' A
#
# COMPACT_ATOMS: atom_id res chain seq x y z
N MET A 1 19.21 -11.21 1.79
CA MET A 1 18.55 -9.96 1.34
C MET A 1 17.30 -10.28 0.51
N ASP A 2 17.29 -11.44 -0.15
CA ASP A 2 16.19 -11.96 -0.96
C ASP A 2 14.86 -12.10 -0.21
N THR A 3 14.86 -12.60 1.03
CA THR A 3 13.62 -12.76 1.82
C THR A 3 12.93 -11.41 2.05
N LEU A 4 13.69 -10.35 2.36
CA LEU A 4 13.14 -9.01 2.58
C LEU A 4 12.57 -8.44 1.28
N ALA A 5 13.26 -8.65 0.15
CA ALA A 5 12.84 -8.20 -1.16
C ALA A 5 11.52 -8.87 -1.58
N ILE A 6 11.41 -10.19 -1.41
CA ILE A 6 10.19 -10.96 -1.68
C ILE A 6 9.04 -10.48 -0.80
N ILE A 7 9.28 -10.25 0.50
CA ILE A 7 8.26 -9.70 1.41
C ILE A 7 7.78 -8.33 0.94
N LEU A 8 8.69 -7.45 0.52
CA LEU A 8 8.34 -6.10 0.02
C LEU A 8 7.49 -6.17 -1.25
N ILE A 9 7.84 -7.05 -2.19
CA ILE A 9 7.10 -7.23 -3.44
C ILE A 9 5.68 -7.74 -3.15
N ILE A 10 5.55 -8.78 -2.32
CA ILE A 10 4.25 -9.34 -1.93
C ILE A 10 3.42 -8.29 -1.20
N TYR A 11 4.02 -7.54 -0.29
CA TYR A 11 3.34 -6.49 0.46
C TYR A 11 2.84 -5.36 -0.45
N GLY A 12 3.67 -4.89 -1.38
CA GLY A 12 3.28 -3.88 -2.38
C GLY A 12 2.14 -4.36 -3.28
N ALA A 13 2.19 -5.62 -3.72
CA ALA A 13 1.11 -6.23 -4.50
C ALA A 13 -0.20 -6.32 -3.70
N LEU A 14 -0.15 -6.72 -2.42
CA LEU A 14 -1.32 -6.78 -1.55
C LEU A 14 -1.96 -5.42 -1.32
N ILE A 15 -1.16 -4.35 -1.17
CA ILE A 15 -1.70 -2.99 -1.06
C ILE A 15 -2.39 -2.57 -2.35
N LEU A 16 -1.82 -2.86 -3.52
CA LEU A 16 -2.44 -2.55 -4.81
C LEU A 16 -3.77 -3.28 -5.00
N VAL A 17 -3.81 -4.58 -4.68
CA VAL A 17 -5.05 -5.36 -4.71
C VAL A 17 -6.06 -4.80 -3.71
N GLY A 18 -5.63 -4.46 -2.50
CA GLY A 18 -6.50 -3.86 -1.48
C GLY A 18 -7.05 -2.49 -1.87
N LEU A 19 -6.28 -1.71 -2.63
CA LEU A 19 -6.71 -0.45 -3.22
C LEU A 19 -7.73 -0.68 -4.35
N LEU A 20 -7.45 -1.62 -5.26
CA LEU A 20 -8.31 -1.97 -6.40
C LEU A 20 -9.69 -2.46 -5.97
N PHE A 21 -9.74 -3.40 -5.03
CA PHE A 21 -11.00 -3.94 -4.50
C PHE A 21 -11.61 -3.12 -3.38
N GLN A 22 -10.97 -2.00 -3.01
CA GLN A 22 -11.34 -1.17 -1.86
C GLN A 22 -11.70 -1.97 -0.61
N PHE A 23 -10.84 -2.93 -0.23
CA PHE A 23 -11.16 -3.84 0.87
C PHE A 23 -11.49 -3.09 2.16
N PRO A 24 -12.58 -3.44 2.88
CA PRO A 24 -13.03 -2.70 4.05
C PRO A 24 -11.97 -2.63 5.15
N PHE A 25 -11.01 -3.55 5.20
CA PHE A 25 -9.87 -3.49 6.11
C PHE A 25 -9.02 -2.22 5.96
N PHE A 26 -8.78 -1.79 4.71
CA PHE A 26 -7.98 -0.59 4.42
C PHE A 26 -8.73 0.71 4.70
N TYR A 27 -10.07 0.68 4.71
CA TYR A 27 -10.90 1.89 4.78
C TYR A 27 -11.71 2.03 6.07
N ASN A 28 -11.97 0.93 6.77
CA ASN A 28 -12.89 0.89 7.91
C ASN A 28 -12.17 0.85 9.28
N ASN A 29 -10.84 0.86 9.32
CA ASN A 29 -10.10 0.96 10.58
C ASN A 29 -9.98 2.42 11.07
N ALA A 30 -9.79 2.62 12.38
CA ALA A 30 -9.75 3.95 12.99
C ALA A 30 -8.63 4.86 12.45
N LYS A 31 -7.46 4.30 12.15
CA LYS A 31 -6.31 5.05 11.62
C LYS A 31 -6.57 5.51 10.18
N SER A 32 -7.06 4.62 9.32
CA SER A 32 -7.44 4.94 7.95
C SER A 32 -8.56 5.96 7.91
N LYS A 33 -9.57 5.85 8.78
CA LYS A 33 -10.65 6.86 8.87
C LYS A 33 -10.11 8.24 9.26
N ALA A 34 -9.16 8.31 10.20
CA ALA A 34 -8.52 9.57 10.56
C ALA A 34 -7.74 10.17 9.38
N MET A 35 -7.00 9.35 8.64
CA MET A 35 -6.23 9.77 7.47
C MET A 35 -7.13 10.22 6.31
N ILE A 36 -8.21 9.48 6.05
CA ILE A 36 -9.26 9.82 5.08
C ILE A 36 -9.96 11.13 5.48
N LYS A 37 -10.17 11.39 6.78
CA LYS A 37 -10.76 12.64 7.26
C LYS A 37 -9.83 13.85 7.03
N LEU A 38 -8.51 13.66 7.15
CA LEU A 38 -7.51 14.71 6.92
C LEU A 38 -7.28 15.03 5.44
N MET A 39 -7.25 14.01 4.58
CA MET A 39 -6.77 14.14 3.20
C MET A 39 -7.87 13.87 2.13
N GLY A 40 -9.05 13.44 2.58
CA GLY A 40 -10.11 12.94 1.71
C GLY A 40 -9.87 11.52 1.20
N LYS A 41 -10.93 10.83 0.78
CA LYS A 41 -10.86 9.44 0.27
C LYS A 41 -9.96 9.33 -0.96
N LYS A 42 -10.01 10.31 -1.87
CA LYS A 42 -9.13 10.35 -3.06
C LYS A 42 -7.66 10.52 -2.67
N GLY A 43 -7.35 11.41 -1.72
CA GLY A 43 -5.98 11.60 -1.23
C GLY A 43 -5.42 10.35 -0.55
N TYR A 44 -6.23 9.69 0.27
CA TYR A 44 -5.85 8.42 0.90
C TYR A 44 -5.59 7.30 -0.12
N ASN A 45 -6.41 7.21 -1.18
CA ASN A 45 -6.19 6.26 -2.27
C ASN A 45 -4.85 6.51 -2.99
N ILE A 46 -4.52 7.77 -3.26
CA ILE A 46 -3.24 8.14 -3.87
C ILE A 46 -2.08 7.78 -2.95
N MET A 47 -2.21 8.02 -1.64
CA MET A 47 -1.18 7.66 -0.66
C MET A 47 -0.92 6.15 -0.66
N LEU A 48 -1.97 5.33 -0.64
CA LEU A 48 -1.84 3.86 -0.73
C LEU A 48 -1.20 3.42 -2.05
N LEU A 49 -1.54 4.09 -3.16
CA LEU A 49 -0.94 3.82 -4.47
C LEU A 49 0.56 4.13 -4.46
N VAL A 50 0.96 5.30 -3.95
CA VAL A 50 2.37 5.67 -3.82
C VAL A 50 3.11 4.68 -2.93
N LEU A 51 2.52 4.29 -1.79
CA LEU A 51 3.10 3.30 -0.88
C LEU A 51 3.33 1.95 -1.56
N ALA A 52 2.35 1.48 -2.35
CA ALA A 52 2.46 0.23 -3.09
C ALA A 52 3.55 0.30 -4.18
N VAL A 53 3.61 1.40 -4.93
CA VAL A 53 4.63 1.61 -5.96
C VAL A 53 6.02 1.63 -5.35
N VAL A 54 6.21 2.38 -4.25
CA VAL A 54 7.51 2.45 -3.55
C VAL A 54 7.92 1.09 -2.98
N ALA A 55 6.98 0.33 -2.40
CA ALA A 55 7.28 -1.00 -1.88
C ALA A 55 7.67 -1.99 -3.00
N LEU A 56 6.98 -1.93 -4.14
CA LEU A 56 7.30 -2.76 -5.31
C LEU A 56 8.66 -2.38 -5.91
N THR A 57 8.92 -1.10 -6.16
CA THR A 57 10.19 -0.65 -6.76
C THR A 57 11.36 -0.93 -5.82
N ALA A 58 11.22 -0.67 -4.53
CA ALA A 58 12.26 -0.98 -3.54
C ALA A 58 12.50 -2.49 -3.46
N GLY A 59 11.46 -3.32 -3.51
CA GLY A 59 11.58 -4.77 -3.53
C GLY A 59 12.30 -5.29 -4.79
N ILE A 60 12.00 -4.74 -5.97
CA ILE A 60 12.67 -5.08 -7.23
C ILE A 60 14.15 -4.66 -7.20
N ILE A 61 14.46 -3.49 -6.66
CA ILE A 61 15.86 -3.03 -6.53
C ILE A 61 16.64 -3.91 -5.54
N LEU A 62 15.99 -4.39 -4.47
CA LEU A 62 16.64 -5.21 -3.44
C LEU A 62 16.88 -6.67 -3.85
N ILE A 63 16.14 -7.18 -4.85
CA ILE A 63 16.31 -8.55 -5.37
C ILE A 63 17.24 -8.63 -6.59
N THR A 64 17.54 -7.49 -7.21
CA THR A 64 18.44 -7.36 -8.36
C THR A 64 19.86 -7.06 -7.88
#